data_AF-F2KQI4-F1
#
_entry.id   AF-F2KQI4-F1
#
_cell.length_a   1.000
_cell.length_b   1.000
_cell.length_c   1.000
_cell.angle_alpha   90.00
_cell.angle_beta   90.00
_cell.angle_gamma   90.00
#
_symmetry.space_group_name_H-M   'P 1'
#
loop_
_entity.id
_entity.type
_entity.pdbx_description
1 polymer ?
#
loop_
_entity_poly.entity_id
_entity_poly.type
_entity_poly.pdbx_seq_one_letter_code
_entity_poly.pdbx_strand_id
1 'polypeptide(L)' 'MYIMAEAGDEIEIDCPKCGSRQKAIVLSKVEKGQRAVMEVKCTKCNVVGRIIKIGELGVEIMDFPPDEGS' A
#
# COMPACT_ATOMS: atom_id res chain seq x y z
N MET A 1 5.65 -4.96 -16.74
CA MET A 1 6.21 -5.68 -15.57
C MET A 1 5.30 -5.36 -14.40
N TYR A 2 4.27 -6.17 -14.15
CA TYR A 2 3.32 -5.93 -13.06
C TYR A 2 3.96 -6.49 -11.79
N ILE A 3 4.16 -5.64 -10.79
CA ILE A 3 4.71 -6.03 -9.50
C ILE A 3 3.67 -6.94 -8.86
N MET A 4 3.92 -8.25 -8.93
CA MET A 4 3.09 -9.31 -8.34
C MET A 4 3.35 -9.35 -6.84
N ALA A 5 2.98 -8.30 -6.10
CA ALA A 5 2.97 -8.39 -4.64
C ALA A 5 1.72 -9.17 -4.21
N GLU A 6 1.89 -10.15 -3.34
CA GLU A 6 0.85 -10.97 -2.74
C GLU A 6 0.77 -10.74 -1.23
N ALA A 7 -0.26 -11.26 -0.56
CA ALA A 7 -0.36 -11.14 0.89
C ALA A 7 0.81 -11.89 1.55
N GLY A 8 1.59 -11.20 2.36
CA GLY A 8 2.83 -11.68 2.97
C GLY A 8 4.12 -11.14 2.35
N ASP A 9 4.05 -10.52 1.17
CA ASP A 9 5.22 -9.89 0.56
C ASP A 9 5.67 -8.62 1.30
N GLU A 10 6.98 -8.41 1.33
CA GLU A 10 7.59 -7.17 1.77
C GLU A 10 7.81 -6.23 0.58
N ILE A 11 7.22 -5.04 0.65
CA ILE A 11 7.36 -3.99 -0.36
C ILE A 11 7.93 -2.72 0.26
N GLU A 12 8.50 -1.83 -0.57
CA GLU A 12 8.87 -0.48 -0.14
C GLU A 12 7.75 0.50 -0.48
N ILE A 13 7.30 1.24 0.53
CA ILE A 13 6.28 2.28 0.41
C ILE A 13 6.83 3.62 0.89
N ASP A 14 6.31 4.71 0.34
CA ASP A 14 6.53 6.03 0.92
C ASP A 14 5.56 6.20 2.09
N CYS A 15 6.07 6.04 3.32
CA CYS A 15 5.24 6.07 4.51
C CYS A 15 5.09 7.52 4.99
N PRO A 16 3.91 8.15 4.90
CA PRO A 16 3.73 9.56 5.26
C PRO A 16 4.00 9.82 6.74
N LYS A 17 3.77 8.81 7.60
CA LYS A 17 4.04 8.90 9.04
C LYS A 17 5.53 8.85 9.37
N CYS A 18 6.33 8.16 8.57
CA CYS A 18 7.79 8.11 8.76
C CYS A 18 8.53 9.22 8.00
N GLY A 19 7.88 9.88 7.02
CA GLY A 19 8.49 10.89 6.15
C GLY A 19 9.62 10.33 5.26
N SER A 20 9.59 9.02 4.99
CA SER A 20 10.65 8.33 4.23
C SER A 20 10.11 7.01 3.67
N ARG A 21 10.82 6.47 2.67
CA ARG A 21 10.58 5.12 2.18
C ARG A 21 10.86 4.09 3.26
N GLN A 22 9.85 3.30 3.56
CA GLN A 22 9.91 2.27 4.57
C GLN A 22 9.40 0.96 4.00
N LYS A 23 9.90 -0.15 4.56
CA LYS A 23 9.34 -1.46 4.29
C LYS A 23 7.93 -1.55 4.85
N ALA A 24 7.05 -2.19 4.10
CA ALA A 24 5.72 -2.57 4.50
C ALA A 24 5.42 -4.00 4.09
N ILE A 25 4.62 -4.67 4.91
CA ILE A 25 4.13 -6.02 4.62
C ILE A 25 2.74 -5.88 4.02
N VAL A 26 2.52 -6.55 2.89
CA VAL A 26 1.19 -6.65 2.31
C VAL A 26 0.35 -7.56 3.21
N LEU A 27 -0.69 -7.01 3.83
CA LEU A 27 -1.60 -7.76 4.68
C LEU A 27 -2.66 -8.50 3.85
N SER A 28 -3.17 -7.83 2.82
CA SER A 28 -4.21 -8.40 1.98
C SER A 28 -4.18 -7.78 0.59
N LYS A 29 -4.70 -8.52 -0.38
CA LYS A 29 -4.86 -8.04 -1.76
C LYS A 29 -6.21 -8.48 -2.27
N VAL A 30 -6.97 -7.50 -2.76
CA VAL A 30 -8.28 -7.70 -3.36
C VAL A 30 -8.22 -7.16 -4.78
N GLU A 31 -8.32 -8.04 -5.76
CA GLU A 31 -8.37 -7.68 -7.17
C GLU A 31 -9.77 -7.93 -7.73
N LYS A 32 -10.35 -6.92 -8.38
CA LYS A 32 -11.64 -7.01 -9.05
C LYS A 32 -11.56 -6.34 -10.41
N GLY A 33 -11.40 -7.16 -11.45
CA GLY A 33 -11.26 -6.70 -12.83
C GLY A 33 -10.00 -5.84 -12.99
N GLN A 34 -10.17 -4.56 -13.35
CA GLN A 34 -9.05 -3.63 -13.60
C GLN A 34 -8.59 -2.88 -12.34
N ARG A 35 -9.16 -3.16 -11.17
CA ARG A 35 -8.80 -2.51 -9.91
C ARG A 35 -8.22 -3.53 -8.94
N ALA A 36 -7.02 -3.25 -8.43
CA ALA A 36 -6.41 -4.00 -7.35
C ALA A 36 -6.25 -3.09 -6.14
N VAL A 37 -6.70 -3.54 -4.97
CA VAL A 37 -6.52 -2.86 -3.69
C VAL A 37 -5.63 -3.74 -2.84
N MET A 38 -4.48 -3.21 -2.43
CA MET A 38 -3.51 -3.87 -1.57
C MET A 38 -3.48 -3.16 -0.23
N GLU A 39 -3.75 -3.89 0.85
CA GLU A 39 -3.65 -3.38 2.20
C GLU A 39 -2.24 -3.66 2.71
N VAL A 40 -1.53 -2.61 3.14
CA VAL A 40 -0.10 -2.67 3.45
C VAL A 40 0.16 -2.08 4.82
N LYS A 41 1.02 -2.73 5.60
CA LYS A 41 1.38 -2.28 6.95
C LYS A 41 2.85 -1.94 7.02
N CYS A 42 3.17 -0.68 7.34
CA CYS A 42 4.55 -0.26 7.54
C CYS A 42 5.17 -1.04 8.71
N THR A 43 6.34 -1.63 8.50
CA THR A 43 7.02 -2.41 9.56
C THR A 43 7.66 -1.54 10.63
N LYS A 44 7.89 -0.25 10.35
CA LYS A 44 8.52 0.71 11.29
C LYS A 44 7.52 1.36 12.24
N CYS A 45 6.52 2.05 11.70
CA CYS A 45 5.51 2.77 12.49
C CYS A 45 4.21 1.99 12.69
N ASN A 46 4.10 0.78 12.13
CA ASN A 46 2.91 -0.07 12.20
C ASN A 46 1.62 0.55 11.61
N VAL A 47 1.72 1.66 10.88
CA VAL A 47 0.56 2.25 10.18
C VAL A 47 0.11 1.33 9.05
N VAL A 48 -1.21 1.17 8.93
CA VAL A 48 -1.85 0.43 7.84
C VAL A 48 -2.36 1.44 6.81
N GLY A 49 -1.96 1.26 5.56
CA GLY A 49 -2.44 2.01 4.41
C GLY A 49 -2.96 1.09 3.32
N ARG A 50 -3.53 1.70 2.28
CA ARG A 50 -4.10 0.99 1.13
C ARG A 50 -3.49 1.53 -0.15
N ILE A 51 -3.02 0.63 -1.01
CA ILE A 51 -2.53 0.94 -2.35
C ILE A 51 -3.60 0.48 -3.34
N ILE A 52 -4.20 1.43 -4.05
CA ILE A 52 -5.24 1.20 -5.04
C ILE A 52 -4.62 1.38 -6.42
N LYS A 53 -4.53 0.29 -7.17
CA LYS A 53 -4.00 0.27 -8.53
C LYS A 53 -5.15 0.13 -9.53
N ILE A 54 -5.19 1.04 -10.50
CA ILE A 54 -6.20 1.05 -11.56
C ILE A 54 -5.48 0.74 -12.88
N GLY A 55 -5.57 -0.52 -13.31
CA GLY A 55 -4.84 -1.06 -14.46
C GLY A 55 -5.17 -0.39 -15.79
N GLU A 56 -6.37 0.17 -15.94
CA GLU A 56 -6.82 0.84 -17.16
C GLU A 56 -6.06 2.16 -17.44
N LEU A 57 -5.54 2.80 -16.37
CA LEU A 57 -4.88 4.11 -16.44
C LEU A 57 -3.41 4.08 -15.97
N GLY A 58 -2.93 2.93 -15.47
CA GLY A 58 -1.61 2.83 -14.83
C GLY A 58 -1.47 3.68 -13.57
N VAL A 59 -2.58 4.07 -12.94
CA VAL A 59 -2.61 4.95 -11.77
C VAL A 59 -2.47 4.13 -10.49
N GLU A 60 -1.56 4.56 -9.62
CA GLU A 60 -1.35 4.00 -8.28
C GLU A 60 -1.67 5.08 -7.24
N ILE A 61 -2.71 4.84 -6.44
CA ILE A 61 -3.16 5.74 -5.38
C ILE A 61 -2.76 5.12 -4.06
N MET A 62 -2.01 5.86 -3.25
CA MET A 62 -1.67 5.47 -1.89
C MET A 62 -2.58 6.23 -0.92
N ASP A 63 -3.51 5.53 -0.32
CA ASP A 63 -4.43 6.03 0.69
C ASP A 63 -3.94 5.56 2.06
N PHE A 64 -3.19 6.43 2.74
CA PHE A 64 -2.87 6.25 4.15
C PHE A 64 -3.85 7.09 4.97
N PRO A 65 -4.43 6.55 6.05
CA PRO A 65 -5.27 7.35 6.92
C PRO A 65 -4.46 8.56 7.38
N PRO A 66 -5.02 9.79 7.30
CA PRO A 66 -4.39 10.94 7.94
C PRO A 66 -4.27 10.60 9.43
N ASP A 67 -3.16 11.01 10.05
CA ASP A 67 -3.02 10.87 11.50
C ASP A 67 -4.24 11.55 12.15
N GLU A 68 -5.20 10.79 12.69
CA GLU A 68 -6.23 11.30 13.61
C GLU A 68 -5.57 11.61 14.99
N GLY A 69 -4.44 12.32 14.94
CA GLY A 69 -3.70 12.83 16.09
C GLY A 69 -3.99 14.32 16.23
N SER A 70 -5.04 14.64 16.98
CA SER A 70 -5.30 15.95 17.56
C SER A 70 -4.30 16.30 18.66
#